data_AF-A0A0C2ZL94-F1
#
_entry.id   AF-A0A0C2ZL94-F1
#
_cell.length_a   1.000
_cell.length_b   1.000
_cell.length_c   1.000
_cell.angle_alpha   90.00
_cell.angle_beta   90.00
_cell.angle_gamma   90.00
#
_symmetry.space_group_name_H-M   'P 1'
#
loop_
_entity.id
_entity.type
_entity.pdbx_description
1 polymer ?
#
loop_
_entity_poly.entity_id
_entity_poly.type
_entity_poly.pdbx_seq_one_letter_code
_entity_poly.pdbx_strand_id
1 'polypeptide(L)'
;MKIFGHPWIMSEKFYVVMSKEDILQTAPNSMITIGSIHQSSMRELAWYCQENGLRYSLEVKSMYEAIFANLMGCTFAICDSRLAQELMPIAQNYLFDMQVLVYTEEHNDTKMVESLAKIGVDGLIYREAFVVPSNL
;
A
#
# COMPACT_ATOMS: atom_id res chain seq x y z
N MET A 1 2.26 4.86 13.87
CA MET A 1 2.87 4.95 12.53
C MET A 1 3.69 3.70 12.24
N LYS A 2 3.61 3.15 11.03
CA LYS A 2 4.46 2.08 10.48
C LYS A 2 5.46 2.66 9.48
N ILE A 3 6.66 2.09 9.38
CA ILE A 3 7.68 2.52 8.42
C ILE A 3 8.25 1.29 7.73
N PHE A 4 8.25 1.29 6.40
CA PHE A 4 8.69 0.17 5.57
C PHE A 4 9.80 0.59 4.61
N GLY A 5 10.89 -0.18 4.55
CA GLY A 5 11.99 0.05 3.58
C GLY A 5 13.05 1.06 4.04
N HIS A 6 12.93 1.65 5.23
CA HIS A 6 13.98 2.52 5.76
C HIS A 6 15.22 1.70 6.20
N PRO A 7 16.46 2.12 5.91
CA PRO A 7 17.68 1.37 6.25
C PRO A 7 17.86 1.03 7.74
N TRP A 8 17.26 1.81 8.63
CA TRP A 8 17.34 1.59 10.08
C TRP A 8 16.29 0.63 10.63
N ILE A 9 15.29 0.25 9.82
CA ILE A 9 14.12 -0.50 10.28
C ILE A 9 13.98 -1.75 9.43
N MET A 10 14.12 -2.92 10.06
CA MET A 10 13.78 -4.17 9.41
C MET A 10 12.26 -4.25 9.25
N SER A 11 11.80 -4.43 8.01
CA SER A 11 10.38 -4.45 7.67
C SER A 11 10.09 -5.52 6.62
N GLU A 12 8.83 -5.95 6.53
CA GLU A 12 8.39 -6.85 5.45
C GLU A 12 8.58 -6.21 4.06
N LYS A 13 8.62 -7.07 3.03
CA LYS A 13 8.73 -6.67 1.63
C LYS A 13 7.37 -6.69 0.94
N PHE A 14 7.22 -5.81 -0.04
CA PHE A 14 6.01 -5.58 -0.82
C PHE A 14 6.27 -6.03 -2.25
N TYR A 15 5.67 -7.14 -2.68
CA TYR A 15 5.89 -7.72 -4.00
C TYR A 15 4.96 -7.08 -5.02
N VAL A 16 5.52 -6.30 -5.95
CA VAL A 16 4.75 -5.64 -7.01
C VAL A 16 4.38 -6.66 -8.07
N VAL A 17 3.07 -6.90 -8.23
CA VAL A 17 2.54 -7.89 -9.18
C VAL A 17 1.67 -7.22 -10.24
N MET A 18 1.73 -7.75 -11.45
CA MET A 18 0.93 -7.31 -12.60
C MET A 18 0.01 -8.42 -13.13
N SER A 19 0.16 -9.65 -12.63
CA SER A 19 -0.58 -10.84 -13.04
C SER A 19 -0.75 -11.84 -11.89
N LYS A 20 -1.57 -12.88 -12.10
CA LYS A 20 -1.73 -13.97 -11.12
C LYS A 20 -0.49 -14.87 -11.09
N GLU A 21 0.21 -14.95 -12.21
CA GLU A 21 1.45 -15.69 -12.38
C GLU A 21 2.57 -15.09 -11.51
N ASP A 22 2.64 -13.75 -11.42
CA ASP A 22 3.59 -13.05 -10.56
C ASP A 22 3.40 -13.41 -9.08
N ILE A 23 2.15 -13.64 -8.64
CA ILE A 23 1.83 -14.02 -7.25
C ILE A 23 2.51 -15.35 -6.89
N LEU A 24 2.60 -16.29 -7.83
CA LEU A 24 3.25 -17.58 -7.61
C LEU A 24 4.77 -17.47 -7.37
N GLN A 25 5.36 -16.34 -7.77
CA GLN A 25 6.78 -16.03 -7.57
C GLN A 25 7.03 -15.20 -6.31
N THR A 26 6.00 -14.93 -5.50
CA THR A 26 6.13 -14.21 -4.23
C THR A 26 6.41 -15.17 -3.08
N ALA A 27 7.01 -14.65 -2.01
CA ALA A 27 7.18 -15.44 -0.79
C ALA A 27 5.81 -15.74 -0.14
N PRO A 28 5.63 -16.91 0.51
CA PRO A 28 4.39 -17.22 1.22
C PRO A 28 4.03 -16.16 2.27
N ASN A 29 2.75 -15.81 2.36
CA ASN A 29 2.21 -14.79 3.29
C ASN A 29 2.84 -13.39 3.16
N SER A 30 3.54 -13.10 2.05
CA SER A 30 4.09 -11.78 1.78
C SER A 30 3.00 -10.78 1.42
N MET A 31 3.35 -9.49 1.47
CA MET A 31 2.47 -8.42 1.05
C MET A 31 2.52 -8.29 -0.47
N ILE A 32 1.38 -8.45 -1.13
CA ILE A 32 1.23 -8.26 -2.58
C ILE A 32 0.89 -6.79 -2.84
N THR A 33 1.59 -6.11 -3.75
CA THR A 33 1.26 -4.75 -4.17
C THR A 33 0.71 -4.76 -5.57
N ILE A 34 -0.51 -4.23 -5.70
CA ILE A 34 -1.21 -4.12 -6.97
C ILE A 34 -1.35 -2.63 -7.32
N GLY A 35 -1.26 -2.31 -8.60
CA GLY A 35 -1.46 -0.95 -9.09
C GLY A 35 -2.91 -0.46 -8.95
N SER A 36 -3.16 0.72 -9.50
CA SER A 36 -4.47 1.39 -9.46
C SER A 36 -5.61 0.54 -10.05
N ILE A 37 -6.70 0.44 -9.29
CA ILE A 37 -7.94 -0.27 -9.64
C ILE A 37 -8.76 0.42 -10.73
N HIS A 38 -8.33 1.57 -11.27
CA HIS A 38 -8.91 2.05 -12.53
C HIS A 38 -8.62 1.09 -13.70
N GLN A 39 -7.50 0.36 -13.66
CA GLN A 39 -7.17 -0.68 -14.63
C GLN A 39 -7.94 -1.96 -14.33
N SER A 40 -8.58 -2.57 -15.35
CA SER A 40 -9.40 -3.77 -15.17
C SER A 40 -8.60 -4.97 -14.68
N SER A 41 -7.41 -5.18 -15.24
CA SER A 41 -6.50 -6.25 -14.79
C SER A 41 -6.13 -6.12 -13.31
N MET A 42 -5.87 -4.89 -12.83
CA MET A 42 -5.55 -4.64 -11.42
C MET A 42 -6.75 -4.90 -10.51
N ARG A 43 -7.97 -4.56 -10.94
CA ARG A 43 -9.20 -4.93 -10.20
C ARG A 43 -9.38 -6.43 -10.09
N GLU A 44 -9.17 -7.15 -11.19
CA GLU A 44 -9.31 -8.60 -11.22
C GLU A 44 -8.29 -9.29 -10.29
N LEU A 45 -7.08 -8.73 -10.18
CA LEU A 45 -6.08 -9.19 -9.21
C LEU A 45 -6.49 -8.89 -7.76
N ALA A 46 -7.03 -7.71 -7.50
CA ALA A 46 -7.48 -7.34 -6.17
C ALA A 46 -8.66 -8.22 -5.70
N TRP A 47 -9.63 -8.51 -6.58
CA TRP A 47 -10.68 -9.49 -6.30
C TRP A 47 -10.12 -10.88 -6.04
N TYR A 48 -9.17 -11.33 -6.87
CA TYR A 48 -8.52 -12.61 -6.65
C TYR A 48 -7.84 -12.69 -5.28
N CYS A 49 -7.14 -11.63 -4.86
CA CYS A 49 -6.52 -11.57 -3.53
C CYS A 49 -7.57 -11.61 -2.41
N GLN A 50 -8.66 -10.84 -2.55
CA GLN A 50 -9.76 -10.81 -1.59
C GLN A 50 -10.42 -12.19 -1.44
N GLU A 51 -10.80 -12.83 -2.54
CA GLU A 51 -11.49 -14.13 -2.56
C GLU A 51 -10.62 -15.26 -1.96
N ASN A 52 -9.30 -15.15 -2.10
CA ASN A 52 -8.35 -16.16 -1.62
C ASN A 52 -7.70 -15.79 -0.27
N GLY A 53 -8.13 -14.70 0.37
CA GLY A 53 -7.59 -14.25 1.66
C GLY A 53 -6.10 -13.88 1.62
N LEU A 54 -5.58 -13.47 0.46
CA LEU A 54 -4.20 -13.02 0.31
C LEU A 54 -4.06 -11.59 0.87
N ARG A 55 -2.97 -11.32 1.59
CA ARG A 55 -2.65 -9.97 2.05
C ARG A 55 -2.17 -9.13 0.87
N TYR A 56 -2.84 -8.02 0.62
CA TYR A 56 -2.47 -7.13 -0.47
C TYR A 56 -2.62 -5.64 -0.12
N SER A 57 -1.91 -4.82 -0.87
CA SER A 57 -1.92 -3.37 -0.86
C SER A 57 -2.26 -2.85 -2.25
N LEU A 58 -2.84 -1.65 -2.30
CA LEU A 58 -3.21 -0.99 -3.54
C LEU A 58 -2.55 0.38 -3.64
N GLU A 59 -1.95 0.67 -4.79
CA GLU A 59 -1.67 2.04 -5.17
C GLU A 59 -2.99 2.75 -5.47
N VAL A 60 -3.29 3.82 -4.73
CA VAL A 60 -4.53 4.59 -4.91
C VAL A 60 -4.21 6.04 -5.29
N LYS A 61 -4.94 6.56 -6.26
CA LYS A 61 -4.74 7.89 -6.84
C LYS A 61 -5.94 8.82 -6.60
N SER A 62 -6.98 8.34 -5.93
CA SER A 62 -8.16 9.14 -5.59
C SER A 62 -8.85 8.63 -4.33
N MET A 63 -9.70 9.50 -3.75
CA MET A 63 -10.60 9.14 -2.65
C MET A 63 -11.51 7.96 -3.02
N TYR A 64 -11.98 7.93 -4.27
CA TYR A 64 -12.80 6.82 -4.79
C TYR A 64 -12.04 5.50 -4.68
N GLU A 65 -10.80 5.44 -5.19
CA GLU A 65 -10.01 4.21 -5.11
C GLU A 65 -9.72 3.80 -3.66
N ALA A 66 -9.43 4.76 -2.77
CA ALA A 66 -9.17 4.46 -1.36
C ALA A 66 -10.39 3.87 -0.64
N ILE A 67 -11.59 4.44 -0.84
CA ILE A 67 -12.83 3.92 -0.26
C ILE A 67 -13.08 2.49 -0.75
N PHE A 68 -12.96 2.25 -2.06
CA PHE A 68 -13.17 0.91 -2.62
C PHE A 68 -12.10 -0.08 -2.18
N ALA A 69 -10.84 0.33 -2.11
CA ALA A 69 -9.76 -0.50 -1.59
C ALA A 69 -10.07 -0.97 -0.16
N ASN A 70 -10.60 -0.09 0.72
CA ASN A 70 -11.00 -0.49 2.07
C ASN A 70 -12.08 -1.58 2.03
N LEU A 71 -13.13 -1.36 1.24
CA LEU A 71 -14.26 -2.29 1.11
C LEU A 71 -13.86 -3.63 0.46
N MET A 72 -12.79 -3.65 -0.33
CA MET A 72 -12.23 -4.86 -0.93
C MET A 72 -11.30 -5.64 0.04
N GLY A 73 -11.15 -5.18 1.28
CA GLY A 73 -10.30 -5.84 2.29
C GLY A 73 -8.81 -5.64 2.06
N CYS A 74 -8.43 -4.56 1.36
CA CYS A 74 -7.03 -4.18 1.19
C CYS A 74 -6.38 -3.91 2.56
N THR A 75 -5.14 -4.36 2.77
CA THR A 75 -4.41 -4.12 4.02
C THR A 75 -3.84 -2.70 4.07
N PHE A 76 -3.32 -2.20 2.94
CA PHE A 76 -2.70 -0.88 2.83
C PHE A 76 -3.11 -0.15 1.56
N ALA A 77 -3.57 1.10 1.67
CA ALA A 77 -3.56 2.04 0.54
C ALA A 77 -2.21 2.74 0.51
N ILE A 78 -1.58 2.77 -0.66
CA ILE A 78 -0.32 3.46 -0.91
C ILE A 78 -0.62 4.67 -1.79
N CYS A 79 -0.32 5.88 -1.30
CA CYS A 79 -0.63 7.12 -2.01
C CYS A 79 0.39 8.22 -1.75
N ASP A 80 0.20 9.39 -2.38
CA ASP A 80 0.96 10.58 -2.06
C ASP A 80 0.48 11.26 -0.76
N SER A 81 1.31 12.14 -0.21
CA SER A 81 1.02 12.84 1.05
C SER A 81 -0.21 13.74 1.00
N ARG A 82 -0.55 14.28 -0.18
CA ARG A 82 -1.71 15.15 -0.36
C ARG A 82 -3.00 14.35 -0.25
N LEU A 83 -3.09 13.21 -0.95
CA LEU A 83 -4.23 12.32 -0.85
C LEU A 83 -4.35 11.73 0.55
N ALA A 84 -3.24 11.35 1.19
CA ALA A 84 -3.26 10.87 2.57
C ALA A 84 -3.84 11.93 3.53
N GLN A 85 -3.45 13.20 3.40
CA GLN A 85 -3.98 14.29 4.22
C GLN A 85 -5.50 14.46 4.08
N GLU A 86 -6.03 14.31 2.86
CA GLU A 86 -7.48 14.38 2.60
C GLU A 86 -8.21 13.11 3.09
N LEU A 87 -7.56 11.95 2.99
CA LEU A 87 -8.13 10.64 3.30
C LEU A 87 -8.19 10.34 4.80
N MET A 88 -7.18 10.73 5.59
CA MET A 88 -7.11 10.35 7.00
C MET A 88 -8.35 10.74 7.82
N PRO A 89 -8.93 11.96 7.71
CA PRO A 89 -10.15 12.30 8.43
C PRO A 89 -11.34 11.40 8.06
N ILE A 90 -11.43 10.99 6.80
CA ILE A 90 -12.48 10.10 6.30
C ILE A 90 -12.24 8.68 6.82
N ALA A 91 -11.02 8.16 6.70
CA ALA A 91 -10.64 6.85 7.20
C ALA A 91 -10.90 6.70 8.71
N GLN A 92 -10.59 7.74 9.50
CA GLN A 92 -10.87 7.76 10.93
C GLN A 92 -12.36 7.84 11.24
N ASN A 93 -13.11 8.69 10.53
CA ASN A 93 -14.55 8.83 10.74
C ASN A 93 -15.33 7.55 10.39
N TYR A 94 -14.92 6.85 9.34
CA TYR A 94 -15.55 5.60 8.89
C TYR A 94 -14.88 4.34 9.44
N LEU A 95 -13.88 4.49 10.32
CA LEU A 95 -13.15 3.39 10.96
C LEU A 95 -12.64 2.36 9.94
N PHE A 96 -11.90 2.83 8.93
CA PHE A 96 -11.31 1.95 7.93
C PHE A 96 -10.41 0.90 8.60
N ASP A 97 -10.60 -0.37 8.23
CA ASP A 97 -9.70 -1.47 8.62
C ASP A 97 -8.37 -1.39 7.85
N MET A 98 -8.42 -0.84 6.65
CA MET A 98 -7.26 -0.57 5.81
C MET A 98 -6.46 0.62 6.34
N GLN A 99 -5.14 0.52 6.29
CA GLN A 99 -4.22 1.58 6.74
C GLN A 99 -3.65 2.37 5.57
N VAL A 100 -3.38 3.66 5.78
CA VAL A 100 -2.86 4.57 4.75
C VAL A 100 -1.34 4.72 4.87
N LEU A 101 -0.62 4.35 3.81
CA LEU A 101 0.83 4.51 3.69
C LEU A 101 1.14 5.60 2.65
N VAL A 102 1.97 6.56 3.03
CA VAL A 102 2.53 7.52 2.08
C VAL A 102 3.77 6.92 1.42
N TYR A 103 3.87 6.99 0.10
CA TYR A 103 5.06 6.60 -0.65
C TYR A 103 6.08 7.74 -0.68
N THR A 104 7.36 7.41 -0.52
CA THR A 104 8.48 8.34 -0.77
C THR A 104 9.72 7.60 -1.29
N GLU A 105 10.55 8.30 -2.06
CA GLU A 105 11.86 7.78 -2.50
C GLU A 105 13.01 8.25 -1.59
N GLU A 106 12.79 9.26 -0.75
CA GLU A 106 13.87 9.94 -0.03
C GLU A 106 13.95 9.56 1.45
N HIS A 107 15.00 8.82 1.83
CA HIS A 107 15.28 8.47 3.25
C HIS A 107 15.69 9.66 4.11
N ASN A 108 16.31 10.67 3.51
CA ASN A 108 16.98 11.73 4.28
C ASN A 108 16.03 12.87 4.70
N ASP A 109 14.77 12.87 4.25
CA ASP A 109 13.79 13.86 4.67
C ASP A 109 13.15 13.47 6.03
N THR A 110 13.92 13.69 7.09
CA THR A 110 13.44 13.52 8.48
C THR A 110 12.24 14.39 8.81
N LYS A 111 12.04 15.54 8.13
CA LYS A 111 10.90 16.43 8.35
C LYS A 111 9.61 15.83 7.80
N MET A 112 9.70 14.99 6.76
CA MET A 112 8.54 14.28 6.21
C MET A 112 7.92 13.34 7.26
N VAL A 113 8.72 12.58 7.99
CA VAL A 113 8.20 11.67 9.03
C VAL A 113 7.44 12.44 10.10
N GLU A 114 8.01 13.56 10.57
CA GLU A 114 7.35 14.44 11.54
C GLU A 114 6.06 15.07 11.00
N SER A 115 6.04 15.50 9.74
CA SER A 115 4.86 16.13 9.13
C SER A 115 3.72 15.13 8.97
N LEU A 116 4.01 13.92 8.48
CA LEU A 116 3.04 12.84 8.33
C LEU A 116 2.50 12.36 9.69
N ALA A 117 3.36 12.29 10.71
CA ALA A 117 2.94 11.96 12.08
C ALA A 117 1.95 13.00 12.64
N LYS A 118 2.15 14.30 12.36
CA LYS A 118 1.22 15.37 12.78
C LYS A 118 -0.13 15.31 12.06
N ILE A 119 -0.14 14.84 10.81
CA ILE A 119 -1.38 14.62 10.03
C ILE A 119 -2.11 13.35 10.52
N GLY A 120 -1.41 12.44 11.21
CA GLY A 120 -1.97 11.21 11.74
C GLY A 120 -1.99 10.06 10.74
N VAL A 121 -1.14 10.11 9.70
CA VAL A 121 -1.02 9.04 8.70
C VAL A 121 -0.54 7.72 9.35
N ASP A 122 -1.09 6.59 8.91
CA ASP A 122 -0.76 5.29 9.51
C ASP A 122 0.67 4.85 9.25
N GLY A 123 1.28 5.23 8.13
CA GLY A 123 2.67 4.91 7.87
C GLY A 123 3.30 5.55 6.64
N LEU A 124 4.57 5.20 6.44
CA LEU A 124 5.42 5.61 5.32
C LEU A 124 6.05 4.37 4.71
N ILE A 125 6.13 4.33 3.39
CA ILE A 125 6.78 3.26 2.64
C ILE A 125 7.80 3.84 1.67
N TYR A 126 9.03 3.36 1.78
CA TYR A 126 10.14 3.72 0.92
C TYR A 126 10.24 2.77 -0.27
N ARG A 127 10.87 3.22 -1.35
CA ARG A 127 11.11 2.44 -2.58
C ARG A 127 11.71 1.06 -2.30
N GLU A 128 12.60 0.95 -1.33
CA GLU A 128 13.34 -0.27 -0.96
C GLU A 128 12.47 -1.34 -0.28
N ALA A 129 11.24 -0.99 0.12
CA ALA A 129 10.26 -1.96 0.56
C ALA A 129 9.74 -2.82 -0.61
N PHE A 130 9.74 -2.27 -1.84
CA PHE A 130 9.18 -2.93 -3.00
C PHE A 130 10.16 -3.90 -3.65
N VAL A 131 9.64 -5.04 -4.10
CA VAL A 131 10.35 -6.08 -4.83
C VAL A 131 9.52 -6.41 -6.07
N VAL A 132 10.14 -6.43 -7.25
CA VAL A 132 9.51 -6.96 -8.46
C VAL A 132 9.92 -8.43 -8.56
N PRO A 133 8.98 -9.39 -8.63
CA PRO A 133 9.32 -10.78 -8.87
C PRO A 133 10.12 -10.90 -10.18
N SER A 134 11.33 -11.45 -10.11
CA SER A 134 12.11 -11.74 -11.31
C SER A 134 11.53 -13.00 -11.95
N ASN A 135 11.25 -12.97 -13.26
CA ASN A 135 11.11 -14.19 -14.04
C ASN A 135 12.42 -14.98 -13.90
N LEU A 136 12.40 -16.11 -13.21
CA LEU A 136 13.48 -17.09 -13.24
C LEU A 136 13.57 -17.73 -14.63
#